data_AF-A0A1E4CDW9-F1
#
_entry.id   AF-A0A1E4CDW9-F1
#
_cell.length_a   1.000
_cell.length_b   1.000
_cell.length_c   1.000
_cell.angle_alpha   90.00
_cell.angle_beta   90.00
_cell.angle_gamma   90.00
#
_symmetry.space_group_name_H-M   'P 1'
#
loop_
_entity.id
_entity.type
_entity.pdbx_description
1 polymer ?
#
loop_
_entity_poly.entity_id
_entity_poly.type
_entity_poly.pdbx_seq_one_letter_code
_entity_poly.pdbx_strand_id
1 'polypeptide(L)'
;MLRSRARRGVLAALVVTSHGGLQAAFVAVAPRLPLDAGAIALAAASALVMLVAAAALWTLALRAVARGTLLTLFIVGLVVGASAVVAPVALPVVVALASPLIAVGSPSTAAAIARRHPWRTLAWLIVTDVAVVLAMTVAMLLGLLSPGAPGAALAWVLIGVGAVGLIGAWVRWAGARTSPGPAQP
;
A
#
# COMPACT_ATOMS: atom_id res chain seq x y z
N MET A 1 4.23 9.39 24.66
CA MET A 1 3.58 8.67 23.53
C MET A 1 3.00 9.58 22.44
N LEU A 2 2.51 10.79 22.75
CA LEU A 2 1.96 11.73 21.75
C LEU A 2 3.01 12.21 20.73
N ARG A 3 4.21 12.60 21.18
CA ARG A 3 5.33 13.02 20.30
C ARG A 3 5.72 11.97 19.25
N SER A 4 5.66 10.68 19.59
CA SER A 4 6.00 9.59 18.64
C SER A 4 4.87 9.27 17.67
N ARG A 5 3.59 9.55 18.00
CA ARG A 5 2.49 9.49 17.04
C ARG A 5 2.53 10.67 16.07
N ALA A 6 2.70 11.89 16.59
CA ALA A 6 2.83 13.10 15.78
C ALA A 6 3.98 13.00 14.77
N ARG A 7 5.18 12.59 15.24
CA ARG A 7 6.34 12.38 14.36
C ARG A 7 6.07 11.37 13.23
N ARG A 8 5.34 10.29 13.51
CA ARG A 8 4.99 9.30 12.48
C ARG A 8 3.94 9.81 11.50
N GLY A 9 2.97 10.58 11.98
CA GLY A 9 2.04 11.29 11.10
C GLY A 9 2.78 12.19 10.12
N VAL A 10 3.75 12.97 10.60
CA VAL A 10 4.60 13.83 9.77
C VAL A 10 5.42 13.01 8.78
N LEU A 11 6.08 11.93 9.22
CA LEU A 11 6.87 11.08 8.32
C LEU A 11 6.01 10.40 7.25
N ALA A 12 4.82 9.90 7.62
CA ALA A 12 3.89 9.33 6.66
C ALA A 12 3.40 10.38 5.65
N ALA A 13 3.08 11.60 6.12
CA ALA A 13 2.71 12.71 5.25
C ALA A 13 3.84 13.04 4.27
N LEU A 14 5.09 13.12 4.75
CA LEU A 14 6.27 13.36 3.90
C LEU A 14 6.47 12.26 2.85
N VAL A 15 6.30 10.98 3.23
CA VAL A 15 6.38 9.87 2.28
C VAL A 15 5.30 10.00 1.21
N VAL A 16 4.05 10.28 1.60
CA VAL A 16 2.91 10.41 0.68
C VAL A 16 3.08 11.60 -0.26
N THR A 17 3.45 12.78 0.26
CA THR A 17 3.61 13.99 -0.56
C THR A 17 4.83 13.87 -1.49
N SER A 18 5.94 13.31 -1.02
CA SER A 18 7.13 13.08 -1.85
C SER A 18 6.83 12.06 -2.96
N HIS A 19 6.12 10.98 -2.63
CA HIS A 19 5.69 10.00 -3.61
C HIS A 19 4.78 10.61 -4.67
N GLY A 20 3.75 11.36 -4.26
CA GLY A 20 2.84 12.04 -5.19
C GLY A 20 3.56 13.04 -6.09
N GLY A 21 4.51 13.81 -5.54
CA GLY A 21 5.34 14.75 -6.30
C GLY A 21 6.24 14.05 -7.33
N LEU A 22 6.87 12.94 -6.97
CA LEU A 22 7.69 12.15 -7.90
C LEU A 22 6.85 11.55 -9.03
N GLN A 23 5.68 11.02 -8.72
CA GLN A 23 4.77 10.49 -9.75
C GLN A 23 4.27 11.58 -10.70
N ALA A 24 3.97 12.77 -10.17
CA ALA A 24 3.62 13.92 -10.99
C ALA A 24 4.77 14.36 -11.91
N ALA A 25 6.01 14.33 -11.41
CA ALA A 25 7.20 14.62 -12.21
C ALA A 25 7.40 13.59 -13.34
N PHE A 26 7.15 12.30 -13.08
CA PHE A 26 7.20 11.28 -14.12
C PHE A 26 6.15 11.52 -15.21
N VAL A 27 4.92 11.90 -14.83
CA VAL A 27 3.88 12.26 -15.80
C VAL A 27 4.26 13.51 -16.61
N ALA A 28 4.93 14.49 -15.99
CA ALA A 28 5.36 15.71 -16.67
C ALA A 28 6.44 15.46 -17.74
N VAL A 29 7.30 14.47 -17.53
CA VAL A 29 8.43 14.13 -18.42
C VAL A 29 8.12 12.94 -19.32
N ALA A 30 6.93 12.34 -19.20
CA ALA A 30 6.53 11.16 -19.95
C ALA A 30 6.63 11.41 -21.47
N PRO A 31 7.39 10.56 -22.20
CA PRO A 31 7.49 10.68 -23.64
C PRO A 31 6.14 10.40 -24.30
N ARG A 32 5.90 11.05 -25.45
CA ARG A 32 4.62 10.96 -26.18
C ARG A 32 4.46 9.64 -26.93
N LEU A 33 5.53 8.87 -27.11
CA LEU A 33 5.51 7.58 -27.80
C LEU A 33 5.51 6.43 -26.77
N PRO A 34 4.48 5.56 -26.77
CA PRO A 34 4.20 4.64 -25.67
C PRO A 34 5.15 3.43 -25.56
N LEU A 35 6.10 3.26 -26.49
CA LEU A 35 7.01 2.10 -26.54
C LEU A 35 8.49 2.50 -26.75
N ASP A 36 8.85 3.76 -26.45
CA ASP A 36 10.25 4.13 -26.43
C ASP A 36 10.96 3.62 -25.17
N ALA A 37 12.29 3.50 -25.23
CA ALA A 37 13.09 3.05 -24.08
C ALA A 37 12.94 3.98 -22.86
N GLY A 38 12.62 5.26 -23.09
CA GLY A 38 12.34 6.25 -22.04
C GLY A 38 11.03 5.97 -21.30
N ALA A 39 9.96 5.59 -21.99
CA ALA A 39 8.66 5.22 -21.43
C ALA A 39 8.81 3.99 -20.55
N ILE A 40 9.57 3.00 -21.01
CA ILE A 40 9.89 1.79 -20.24
C ILE A 40 10.69 2.15 -18.99
N ALA A 41 11.73 2.99 -19.12
CA ALA A 41 12.55 3.43 -18.00
C ALA A 41 11.74 4.23 -16.96
N LEU A 42 10.86 5.14 -17.40
CA LEU A 42 9.96 5.91 -16.54
C LEU A 42 8.93 5.02 -15.83
N ALA A 43 8.38 4.02 -16.52
CA ALA A 43 7.48 3.05 -15.91
C ALA A 43 8.18 2.22 -14.82
N ALA A 44 9.42 1.76 -15.09
CA ALA A 44 10.23 1.05 -14.11
C ALA A 44 10.59 1.93 -12.90
N ALA A 45 10.96 3.19 -13.14
CA ALA A 45 11.25 4.16 -12.08
C ALA A 45 10.00 4.45 -11.22
N SER A 46 8.83 4.63 -11.86
CA SER A 46 7.55 4.81 -11.18
C SER A 46 7.19 3.61 -10.30
N ALA A 47 7.34 2.39 -10.81
CA ALA A 47 7.11 1.16 -10.07
C ALA A 47 8.04 1.05 -8.85
N LEU A 48 9.32 1.39 -9.01
CA LEU A 48 10.28 1.40 -7.92
C LEU A 48 9.93 2.44 -6.85
N VAL A 49 9.56 3.65 -7.25
CA VAL A 49 9.13 4.72 -6.33
C VAL A 49 7.87 4.31 -5.56
N MET A 50 6.94 3.60 -6.19
CA MET A 50 5.75 3.05 -5.53
C MET A 50 6.12 1.97 -4.52
N LEU A 51 7.02 1.05 -4.87
CA LEU A 51 7.51 0.02 -3.96
C LEU A 51 8.20 0.61 -2.74
N VAL A 52 9.09 1.60 -2.94
CA VAL A 52 9.81 2.27 -1.87
C VAL A 52 8.85 3.02 -0.93
N ALA A 53 7.86 3.74 -1.48
CA ALA A 53 6.86 4.43 -0.68
C ALA A 53 6.02 3.45 0.13
N ALA A 54 5.54 2.36 -0.47
CA ALA A 54 4.78 1.33 0.22
C ALA A 54 5.60 0.69 1.35
N ALA A 55 6.86 0.33 1.08
CA ALA A 55 7.77 -0.20 2.10
C ALA A 55 7.99 0.81 3.23
N ALA A 56 8.21 2.09 2.93
CA ALA A 56 8.35 3.14 3.94
C ALA A 56 7.10 3.25 4.83
N LEU A 57 5.90 3.23 4.25
CA LEU A 57 4.66 3.28 5.03
C LEU A 57 4.46 2.06 5.93
N TRP A 58 4.72 0.86 5.41
CA TRP A 58 4.64 -0.38 6.20
C TRP A 58 5.66 -0.42 7.33
N THR A 59 6.91 -0.02 7.06
CA THR A 59 7.96 0.03 8.07
C THR A 59 7.66 1.05 9.18
N LEU A 60 7.15 2.23 8.82
CA LEU A 60 6.68 3.24 9.78
C LEU A 60 5.53 2.71 10.66
N ALA A 61 4.62 1.91 10.08
CA ALA A 61 3.48 1.35 10.79
C ALA A 61 3.86 0.20 11.74
N LEU A 62 4.76 -0.68 11.31
CA LEU A 62 5.16 -1.90 12.04
C LEU A 62 6.12 -1.63 13.21
N ARG A 63 6.76 -0.47 13.28
CA ARG A 63 7.65 0.02 14.39
C ARG A 63 8.95 -0.74 14.60
N ALA A 64 9.03 -2.01 14.23
CA ALA A 64 10.24 -2.82 14.19
C ALA A 64 10.18 -3.71 12.95
N VAL A 65 11.21 -3.65 12.12
CA VAL A 65 11.21 -4.34 10.84
C VAL A 65 12.25 -5.45 10.90
N ALA A 66 11.79 -6.68 11.02
CA ALA A 66 12.66 -7.83 10.88
C ALA A 66 13.07 -7.99 9.40
N ARG A 67 14.22 -8.62 9.16
CA ARG A 67 14.69 -8.95 7.80
C ARG A 67 13.63 -9.73 7.00
N GLY A 68 12.88 -10.61 7.67
CA GLY A 68 11.77 -11.35 7.09
C GLY A 68 10.65 -10.45 6.56
N THR A 69 10.28 -9.39 7.30
CA THR A 69 9.26 -8.42 6.87
C THR A 69 9.71 -7.64 5.63
N LEU A 70 10.98 -7.24 5.57
CA LEU A 70 11.54 -6.57 4.39
C LEU A 70 11.51 -7.49 3.16
N LEU A 71 11.84 -8.76 3.34
CA LEU A 71 11.77 -9.75 2.27
C LEU A 71 10.32 -10.01 1.82
N THR A 72 9.37 -10.09 2.76
CA THR A 72 7.93 -10.19 2.43
C THR A 72 7.47 -8.96 1.65
N LEU A 73 7.84 -7.75 2.09
CA LEU A 73 7.51 -6.51 1.39
C LEU A 73 8.08 -6.50 -0.03
N PHE A 74 9.32 -6.94 -0.21
CA PHE A 74 9.96 -7.02 -1.51
C PHE A 74 9.27 -8.01 -2.44
N ILE A 75 9.03 -9.25 -1.98
CA ILE A 75 8.36 -10.29 -2.77
C ILE A 75 6.94 -9.86 -3.12
N VAL A 76 6.16 -9.37 -2.16
CA VAL A 76 4.81 -8.87 -2.41
C VAL A 76 4.86 -7.71 -3.41
N GLY A 77 5.82 -6.81 -3.27
CA GLY A 77 6.02 -5.71 -4.20
C GLY A 77 6.23 -6.19 -5.63
N LEU A 78 7.07 -7.20 -5.83
CA LEU A 78 7.27 -7.84 -7.13
C LEU A 78 5.99 -8.51 -7.65
N VAL A 79 5.26 -9.23 -6.81
CA VAL A 79 4.01 -9.88 -7.18
C VAL A 79 2.97 -8.85 -7.60
N VAL A 80 2.77 -7.78 -6.83
CA VAL A 80 1.87 -6.68 -7.16
C VAL A 80 2.30 -5.99 -8.45
N GLY A 81 3.60 -5.72 -8.63
CA GLY A 81 4.13 -5.13 -9.86
C GLY A 81 3.90 -6.02 -11.09
N ALA A 82 4.15 -7.33 -10.97
CA ALA A 82 3.88 -8.29 -12.04
C ALA A 82 2.38 -8.40 -12.34
N SER A 83 1.52 -8.44 -11.31
CA SER A 83 0.07 -8.45 -11.46
C SER A 83 -0.44 -7.19 -12.14
N ALA A 84 0.16 -6.02 -11.88
CA ALA A 84 -0.22 -4.77 -12.54
C ALA A 84 -0.02 -4.80 -14.05
N VAL A 85 0.91 -5.63 -14.54
CA VAL A 85 1.22 -5.78 -15.96
C VAL A 85 0.44 -6.94 -16.58
N VAL A 86 0.45 -8.11 -15.94
CA VAL A 86 -0.09 -9.34 -16.51
C VAL A 86 -1.60 -9.44 -16.34
N ALA A 87 -2.13 -8.98 -15.20
CA ALA A 87 -3.54 -9.10 -14.86
C ALA A 87 -3.98 -7.90 -14.00
N PRO A 88 -4.11 -6.69 -14.58
CA PRO A 88 -4.46 -5.49 -13.83
C PRO A 88 -5.75 -5.63 -13.01
N VAL A 89 -6.71 -6.41 -13.52
CA VAL A 89 -7.99 -6.70 -12.84
C VAL A 89 -7.82 -7.49 -11.55
N ALA A 90 -6.73 -8.25 -11.39
CA ALA A 90 -6.46 -9.04 -10.19
C ALA A 90 -5.75 -8.22 -9.10
N LEU A 91 -5.27 -7.00 -9.40
CA LEU A 91 -4.55 -6.16 -8.44
C LEU A 91 -5.27 -5.96 -7.11
N PRO A 92 -6.58 -5.63 -7.06
CA PRO A 92 -7.29 -5.43 -5.80
C PRO A 92 -7.21 -6.65 -4.88
N VAL A 93 -7.45 -7.83 -5.45
CA VAL A 93 -7.41 -9.11 -4.72
C VAL A 93 -6.00 -9.42 -4.24
N VAL A 94 -4.99 -9.20 -5.09
CA VAL A 94 -3.59 -9.44 -4.74
C VAL A 94 -3.16 -8.54 -3.58
N VAL A 95 -3.49 -7.25 -3.63
CA VAL A 95 -3.19 -6.28 -2.54
C VAL A 95 -3.94 -6.65 -1.25
N ALA A 96 -5.20 -7.09 -1.36
CA ALA A 96 -5.98 -7.54 -0.22
C ALA A 96 -5.33 -8.74 0.47
N LEU A 97 -4.94 -9.77 -0.28
CA LEU A 97 -4.30 -10.97 0.25
C LEU A 97 -2.89 -10.72 0.79
N ALA A 98 -2.16 -9.78 0.18
CA ALA A 98 -0.83 -9.38 0.62
C ALA A 98 -0.83 -8.64 1.97
N SER A 99 -1.86 -7.84 2.23
CA SER A 99 -1.95 -6.98 3.41
C SER A 99 -1.80 -7.71 4.76
N PRO A 100 -2.51 -8.82 5.05
CA PRO A 100 -2.31 -9.58 6.28
C PRO A 100 -0.92 -10.21 6.38
N LEU A 101 -0.33 -10.63 5.24
CA LEU A 101 1.01 -11.23 5.21
C LEU A 101 2.07 -10.21 5.62
N ILE A 102 1.99 -8.99 5.08
CA ILE A 102 2.91 -7.91 5.43
C ILE A 102 2.70 -7.46 6.88
N ALA A 103 1.44 -7.32 7.31
CA ALA A 103 1.12 -6.86 8.66
C ALA A 103 1.69 -7.76 9.77
N VAL A 104 1.85 -9.05 9.48
CA VAL A 104 2.32 -10.06 10.42
C VAL A 104 3.77 -10.47 10.16
N GLY A 105 4.25 -10.35 8.91
CA GLY A 105 5.60 -10.75 8.48
C GLY A 105 5.82 -12.27 8.44
N SER A 106 4.77 -13.08 8.57
CA SER A 106 4.84 -14.54 8.57
C SER A 106 3.54 -15.15 8.01
N PRO A 107 3.61 -16.04 6.99
CA PRO A 107 2.43 -16.62 6.36
C PRO A 107 1.67 -17.56 7.29
N SER A 108 2.37 -18.39 8.06
CA SER A 108 1.75 -19.32 9.03
C SER A 108 1.01 -18.57 10.12
N THR A 109 1.59 -17.47 10.61
CA THR A 109 0.96 -16.64 11.64
C THR A 109 -0.24 -15.87 11.09
N ALA A 110 -0.14 -15.32 9.87
CA ALA A 110 -1.28 -14.68 9.21
C ALA A 110 -2.45 -15.65 9.01
N ALA A 111 -2.17 -16.88 8.58
CA ALA A 111 -3.17 -17.93 8.44
C ALA A 111 -3.79 -18.31 9.80
N ALA A 112 -2.99 -18.40 10.86
CA ALA A 112 -3.50 -18.69 12.21
C ALA A 112 -4.46 -17.60 12.71
N ILE A 113 -4.14 -16.32 12.51
CA ILE A 113 -5.03 -15.20 12.89
C ILE A 113 -6.29 -15.21 12.03
N ALA A 114 -6.15 -15.43 10.72
CA ALA A 114 -7.28 -15.50 9.80
C ALA A 114 -8.27 -16.60 10.19
N ARG A 115 -7.78 -17.78 10.60
CA ARG A 115 -8.61 -18.89 11.08
C ARG A 115 -9.29 -18.61 12.42
N ARG A 116 -8.67 -17.85 13.31
CA ARG A 116 -9.26 -17.44 14.60
C ARG A 116 -10.37 -16.41 14.44
N HIS A 117 -10.24 -15.52 13.44
CA HIS A 117 -11.21 -14.46 13.18
C HIS A 117 -11.56 -14.39 11.68
N PRO A 118 -12.24 -15.42 11.13
CA PRO A 118 -12.44 -15.55 9.69
C PRO A 118 -13.30 -14.42 9.12
N TRP A 119 -14.42 -14.10 9.78
CA TRP A 119 -15.33 -13.03 9.35
C TRP A 119 -14.70 -11.65 9.38
N ARG A 120 -13.93 -11.35 10.44
CA ARG A 120 -13.22 -10.08 10.55
C ARG A 120 -12.13 -9.97 9.47
N THR A 121 -11.42 -11.07 9.19
CA THR A 121 -10.38 -11.09 8.15
C THR A 121 -11.02 -10.92 6.78
N LEU A 122 -12.09 -11.65 6.49
CA LEU A 122 -12.85 -11.52 5.24
C LEU A 122 -13.37 -10.10 5.04
N ALA A 123 -13.94 -9.49 6.09
CA ALA A 123 -14.40 -8.10 6.02
C ALA A 123 -13.25 -7.14 5.68
N TRP A 124 -12.07 -7.29 6.28
CA TRP A 124 -10.90 -6.46 5.96
C TRP A 124 -10.33 -6.72 4.57
N LEU A 125 -10.40 -7.96 4.07
CA LEU A 125 -10.05 -8.29 2.69
C LEU A 125 -10.99 -7.57 1.71
N ILE A 126 -12.31 -7.65 1.92
CA ILE A 126 -13.31 -6.96 1.09
C ILE A 126 -13.11 -5.44 1.15
N VAL A 127 -12.92 -4.86 2.34
CA VAL A 127 -12.67 -3.42 2.49
C VAL A 127 -11.40 -3.01 1.76
N THR A 128 -10.34 -3.82 1.79
CA THR A 128 -9.10 -3.54 1.06
C THR A 128 -9.32 -3.60 -0.45
N ASP A 129 -9.99 -4.66 -0.92
CA ASP A 129 -10.32 -4.87 -2.33
C ASP A 129 -11.11 -3.68 -2.89
N VAL A 130 -12.21 -3.31 -2.22
CA VAL A 130 -13.04 -2.15 -2.57
C VAL A 130 -12.25 -0.84 -2.51
N ALA A 131 -11.39 -0.65 -1.50
CA ALA A 131 -10.57 0.55 -1.38
C ALA A 131 -9.58 0.68 -2.54
N VAL A 132 -9.00 -0.42 -3.01
CA VAL A 132 -8.08 -0.43 -4.17
C VAL A 132 -8.86 -0.15 -5.46
N VAL A 133 -10.03 -0.76 -5.66
CA VAL A 133 -10.90 -0.47 -6.82
C VAL A 133 -11.30 1.01 -6.85
N LEU A 134 -11.67 1.56 -5.69
CA LEU A 134 -12.04 2.97 -5.56
C LEU A 134 -10.83 3.88 -5.85
N ALA A 135 -9.64 3.54 -5.33
CA ALA A 135 -8.41 4.25 -5.60
C ALA A 135 -8.07 4.30 -7.10
N MET A 136 -8.19 3.16 -7.79
CA MET A 136 -8.00 3.08 -9.24
C MET A 136 -9.02 3.94 -9.98
N THR A 137 -10.29 3.86 -9.61
CA THR A 137 -11.37 4.67 -10.20
C THR A 137 -11.11 6.17 -10.01
N VAL A 138 -10.75 6.60 -8.79
CA VAL A 138 -10.41 7.99 -8.49
C VAL A 138 -9.21 8.45 -9.31
N ALA A 139 -8.16 7.63 -9.43
CA ALA A 139 -7.01 7.97 -10.26
C ALA A 139 -7.38 8.13 -11.74
N MET A 140 -8.21 7.25 -12.28
CA MET A 140 -8.71 7.36 -13.65
C MET A 140 -9.53 8.64 -13.84
N LEU A 141 -10.48 8.92 -12.94
CA LEU A 141 -11.30 10.13 -12.99
C LEU A 141 -10.46 11.40 -12.89
N LEU A 142 -9.46 11.44 -12.01
CA LEU A 142 -8.55 12.58 -11.90
C LEU A 142 -7.66 12.73 -13.12
N GLY A 143 -7.23 11.62 -13.73
CA GLY A 143 -6.51 11.63 -15.00
C GLY A 143 -7.35 12.21 -16.15
N LEU A 144 -8.67 11.99 -16.13
CA LEU A 144 -9.61 12.55 -17.11
C LEU A 144 -9.96 14.02 -16.84
N LEU A 145 -10.23 14.37 -15.57
CA LEU A 145 -10.71 15.70 -15.18
C LEU A 145 -9.59 16.74 -15.04
N SER A 146 -8.37 16.30 -14.71
CA SER A 146 -7.20 17.17 -14.55
C SER A 146 -5.97 16.51 -15.20
N PRO A 147 -5.90 16.45 -16.54
CA PRO A 147 -4.80 15.77 -17.23
C PRO A 147 -3.42 16.32 -16.84
N GLY A 148 -2.43 15.41 -16.81
CA GLY A 148 -1.04 15.75 -16.56
C GLY A 148 -0.64 15.74 -15.07
N ALA A 149 0.47 16.43 -14.77
CA ALA A 149 1.11 16.42 -13.46
C ALA A 149 0.20 16.77 -12.27
N PRO A 150 -0.68 17.79 -12.31
CA PRO A 150 -1.49 18.15 -11.13
C PRO A 150 -2.54 17.09 -10.76
N GLY A 151 -3.23 16.50 -11.76
CA GLY A 151 -4.20 15.43 -11.48
C GLY A 151 -3.52 14.16 -10.98
N ALA A 152 -2.34 13.84 -11.53
CA ALA A 152 -1.51 12.74 -11.03
C ALA A 152 -1.07 12.98 -9.58
N ALA A 153 -0.58 14.17 -9.25
CA ALA A 153 -0.18 14.52 -7.88
C ALA A 153 -1.34 14.30 -6.90
N LEU A 154 -2.52 14.82 -7.23
CA LEU A 154 -3.71 14.70 -6.38
C LEU A 154 -4.14 13.24 -6.22
N ALA A 155 -4.18 12.47 -7.31
CA ALA A 155 -4.52 11.05 -7.27
C ALA A 155 -3.58 10.28 -6.33
N TRP A 156 -2.27 10.42 -6.52
CA TRP A 156 -1.28 9.70 -5.73
C TRP A 156 -1.26 10.12 -4.26
N VAL A 157 -1.51 11.39 -3.95
CA VAL A 157 -1.65 11.85 -2.56
C VAL A 157 -2.88 11.23 -1.90
N LEU A 158 -4.05 11.26 -2.56
CA LEU A 158 -5.28 10.67 -2.03
C LEU A 158 -5.13 9.16 -1.81
N ILE A 159 -4.54 8.46 -2.77
CA ILE A 159 -4.24 7.02 -2.66
C ILE A 159 -3.29 6.78 -1.47
N GLY A 160 -2.23 7.57 -1.35
CA GLY A 160 -1.27 7.45 -0.26
C GLY A 160 -1.90 7.66 1.12
N VAL A 161 -2.78 8.66 1.27
CA VAL A 161 -3.53 8.90 2.51
C VAL A 161 -4.44 7.71 2.85
N GLY A 162 -5.18 7.19 1.86
CA GLY A 162 -6.00 5.99 2.03
C GLY A 162 -5.17 4.78 2.45
N ALA A 163 -4.01 4.58 1.82
CA ALA A 163 -3.08 3.50 2.14
C ALA A 163 -2.57 3.58 3.59
N VAL A 164 -2.24 4.78 4.09
CA VAL A 164 -1.85 4.98 5.50
C VAL A 164 -2.95 4.49 6.46
N GLY A 165 -4.20 4.84 6.18
CA GLY A 165 -5.35 4.42 6.98
C GLY A 165 -5.52 2.90 6.98
N LEU A 166 -5.43 2.28 5.81
CA LEU A 166 -5.60 0.85 5.61
C LEU A 166 -4.46 0.02 6.24
N ILE A 167 -3.21 0.44 6.03
CA ILE A 167 -2.03 -0.16 6.67
C ILE A 167 -2.19 -0.10 8.19
N GLY A 168 -2.60 1.05 8.73
CA GLY A 168 -2.85 1.20 10.16
C GLY A 168 -3.93 0.23 10.68
N ALA A 169 -4.97 -0.03 9.88
CA ALA A 169 -6.01 -0.99 10.24
C ALA A 169 -5.49 -2.43 10.26
N TRP A 170 -4.71 -2.85 9.26
CA TRP A 170 -4.10 -4.17 9.21
C TRP A 170 -3.08 -4.40 10.34
N VAL A 171 -2.30 -3.39 10.71
CA VAL A 171 -1.42 -3.47 11.89
C VAL A 171 -2.21 -3.63 13.19
N ARG A 172 -3.37 -2.96 13.34
CA ARG A 172 -4.28 -3.17 14.49
C ARG A 172 -4.93 -4.54 14.48
N TRP A 173 -5.29 -5.06 13.31
CA TRP A 173 -5.77 -6.43 13.14
C TRP A 173 -4.70 -7.44 13.60
N ALA A 174 -3.45 -7.26 13.17
CA ALA A 174 -2.32 -8.11 13.57
C ALA A 174 -1.95 -7.99 15.06
N GLY A 175 -2.24 -6.84 15.66
CA GLY A 175 -1.97 -6.51 17.06
C GLY A 175 -3.04 -6.98 18.06
N ALA A 176 -4.19 -7.48 17.61
CA ALA A 176 -5.26 -8.00 18.48
C ALA A 176 -4.88 -9.28 19.27
N ARG A 177 -3.58 -9.64 19.30
CA ARG A 177 -2.98 -10.73 20.09
C ARG A 177 -3.06 -10.51 21.61
N THR A 178 -3.33 -9.30 22.08
CA THR A 178 -2.99 -8.87 23.45
C THR A 178 -4.16 -8.56 24.38
N SER A 179 -5.40 -8.90 24.05
CA SER A 179 -6.46 -8.90 25.06
C SER A 179 -6.49 -10.28 25.71
N PRO A 180 -6.04 -10.44 26.96
CA PRO A 180 -6.40 -11.64 27.71
C PRO A 180 -7.93 -11.67 27.75
N GLY A 181 -8.54 -12.78 27.36
CA GLY A 181 -9.91 -13.05 27.78
C GLY A 181 -9.99 -12.94 29.31
N PRO A 182 -11.11 -12.49 29.87
CA PRO A 182 -11.24 -12.39 31.33
C PRO A 182 -10.90 -13.75 31.94
N ALA A 183 -9.90 -13.79 32.81
CA ALA A 183 -9.65 -14.94 33.66
C ALA A 183 -10.95 -15.20 34.44
N GLN A 184 -11.60 -16.32 34.16
CA GLN A 184 -12.73 -16.75 34.96
C GLN A 184 -12.23 -17.22 36.34
N PRO A 185 -12.93 -16.86 37.43
CA PRO A 185 -12.58 -17.20 38.79
C PRO A 185 -12.68 -18.70 39.08
#